data_AF-A0A945DND9-F1
#
_entry.id   AF-A0A945DND9-F1
#
_cell.length_a   1.000
_cell.length_b   1.000
_cell.length_c   1.000
_cell.angle_alpha   90.00
_cell.angle_beta   90.00
_cell.angle_gamma   90.00
#
_symmetry.space_group_name_H-M   'P 1'
#
loop_
_entity.id
_entity.type
_entity.pdbx_description
1 polymer ?
#
loop_
_entity_poly.entity_id
_entity_poly.type
_entity_poly.pdbx_seq_one_letter_code
_entity_poly.pdbx_strand_id
1 'polypeptide(L)'
;MLRRDFLYLTSGAVLSSGFLGSCSQHLVRQDALEISKLENIGLQLSTVTSMMLKDFEGTLARVAEIGYDQVEFSAMGFLGR
;
A
#
# COMPACT_ATOMS: atom_id res chain seq x y z
N MET A 1 -14.43 2.42 -9.80
CA MET A 1 -13.18 1.97 -10.46
C MET A 1 -12.50 0.99 -9.53
N LEU A 2 -12.28 -0.25 -9.95
CA LEU A 2 -11.57 -1.23 -9.12
C LEU A 2 -10.07 -0.94 -9.20
N ARG A 3 -9.33 -1.15 -8.10
CA ARG A 3 -7.87 -0.89 -8.03
C ARG A 3 -7.07 -1.56 -9.15
N ARG A 4 -7.55 -2.71 -9.59
CA ARG A 4 -7.02 -3.50 -10.72
C ARG A 4 -7.12 -2.76 -12.05
N ASP A 5 -8.24 -2.10 -12.32
CA ASP A 5 -8.47 -1.41 -13.60
C ASP A 5 -7.55 -0.20 -13.74
N PHE A 6 -7.27 0.49 -12.63
CA PHE A 6 -6.37 1.64 -12.61
C PHE A 6 -4.93 1.29 -12.99
N LEU A 7 -4.41 0.17 -12.48
CA LEU A 7 -3.04 -0.29 -12.81
C LEU A 7 -2.94 -0.72 -14.28
N TYR A 8 -3.94 -1.45 -14.78
CA TYR A 8 -3.99 -1.80 -16.21
C TYR A 8 -4.04 -0.57 -17.11
N LEU A 9 -4.84 0.43 -16.74
CA LEU A 9 -4.98 1.65 -17.52
C LEU A 9 -3.70 2.50 -17.53
N THR A 10 -2.93 2.50 -16.43
CA THR A 10 -1.70 3.28 -16.30
C THR A 10 -0.46 2.58 -16.88
N SER A 11 -0.46 1.25 -16.99
CA SER A 11 0.63 0.48 -17.63
C SER A 11 0.69 0.58 -19.17
N GLY A 12 -0.31 1.19 -19.83
CA GLY A 12 -0.39 1.26 -21.29
C GLY A 12 0.29 2.46 -21.97
N ALA A 13 0.90 3.38 -21.22
CA ALA A 13 1.49 4.59 -21.78
C ALA A 13 3.03 4.50 -21.90
N VAL A 14 3.54 3.60 -22.76
CA VAL A 14 4.98 3.55 -23.10
C VAL A 14 5.17 3.41 -24.62
N LEU A 15 5.50 4.57 -25.21
CA LEU A 15 6.42 4.82 -26.32
C LEU A 15 5.99 4.45 -27.76
N SER A 16 5.33 5.42 -28.41
CA SER A 16 5.64 5.71 -29.82
C SER A 16 7.01 6.39 -29.90
N SER A 17 8.05 5.63 -30.24
CA SER A 17 9.23 6.19 -30.89
C SER A 17 9.85 5.11 -31.75
N GLY A 18 9.52 5.17 -33.04
CA GLY A 18 10.33 4.53 -34.05
C GLY A 18 11.74 5.12 -33.98
N PHE A 19 12.72 4.27 -33.71
CA PHE A 19 14.06 4.47 -34.23
C PHE A 19 14.67 3.09 -34.48
N LEU A 20 14.92 2.80 -35.76
CA LEU A 20 15.57 1.59 -36.25
C LEU A 20 16.95 1.45 -35.59
N GLY A 21 17.24 0.28 -35.01
CA GLY A 21 18.53 0.04 -34.36
C GLY A 21 18.72 -1.44 -34.03
N SER A 22 19.24 -2.17 -35.00
CA SER A 22 19.67 -3.57 -34.95
C SER A 22 20.58 -3.88 -33.75
N CYS A 23 20.05 -4.52 -32.71
CA CYS A 23 20.73 -5.54 -31.90
C CYS A 23 19.66 -6.33 -31.13
N SER A 24 19.40 -7.53 -31.64
CA SER A 24 18.43 -8.47 -31.10
C SER A 24 18.84 -8.99 -29.72
N GLN A 25 17.83 -9.22 -28.87
CA GLN A 25 17.86 -10.04 -27.65
C GLN A 25 18.78 -9.60 -26.50
N HIS A 26 18.54 -8.43 -25.92
CA HIS A 26 18.93 -8.20 -24.52
C HIS A 26 17.73 -7.87 -23.65
N LEU A 27 17.39 -8.85 -22.79
CA LEU A 27 16.64 -8.73 -21.54
C LEU A 27 15.12 -8.60 -21.63
N VAL A 28 14.46 -9.55 -22.30
CA VAL A 28 13.21 -10.08 -21.74
C VAL A 28 13.61 -10.97 -20.55
N ARG A 29 14.09 -10.33 -19.48
CA ARG A 29 14.19 -10.97 -18.18
C ARG A 29 12.77 -10.99 -17.64
N GLN A 30 12.06 -12.08 -17.90
CA GLN A 30 10.90 -12.44 -17.11
C GLN A 30 11.43 -12.85 -15.73
N ASP A 31 11.73 -11.86 -14.89
CA ASP A 31 11.72 -12.11 -13.47
C ASP A 31 10.29 -12.55 -13.16
N ALA A 32 10.12 -13.82 -12.80
CA ALA A 32 8.89 -14.27 -12.19
C ALA A 32 8.66 -13.33 -11.01
N LEU A 33 7.63 -12.50 -11.10
CA LEU A 33 7.28 -11.57 -10.03
C LEU A 33 6.85 -12.43 -8.84
N GLU A 34 7.80 -12.79 -7.99
CA GLU A 34 7.55 -13.30 -6.65
C GLU A 34 6.66 -12.25 -5.98
N ILE A 35 5.37 -12.57 -5.84
CA ILE A 35 4.42 -11.74 -5.13
C ILE A 35 4.81 -11.87 -3.66
N SER A 36 5.78 -11.07 -3.24
CA SER A 36 6.21 -10.98 -1.85
C SER A 36 5.00 -10.57 -1.02
N LYS A 37 4.55 -11.45 -0.13
CA LYS A 37 3.50 -11.12 0.83
C LYS A 37 4.00 -9.96 1.69
N LEU A 38 3.16 -8.95 1.88
CA LEU A 38 3.45 -7.89 2.84
C LEU A 38 3.52 -8.53 4.23
N GLU A 39 4.72 -8.55 4.82
CA GLU A 39 4.95 -9.13 6.14
C GLU A 39 4.39 -8.26 7.25
N ASN A 40 4.42 -6.94 7.05
CA ASN A 40 4.03 -5.94 8.04
C ASN A 40 2.89 -5.07 7.51
N ILE A 41 1.71 -5.17 8.13
CA ILE A 41 0.55 -4.35 7.81
C ILE A 41 0.21 -3.48 9.02
N GLY A 42 0.35 -2.17 8.87
CA GLY A 42 0.01 -1.19 9.91
C GLY A 42 -1.37 -0.56 9.74
N LEU A 43 -1.93 -0.06 10.85
CA LEU A 43 -3.18 0.71 10.86
C LEU A 43 -2.90 2.18 11.20
N GLN A 44 -3.35 3.09 10.33
CA GLN A 44 -3.32 4.53 10.63
C GLN A 44 -4.43 4.86 11.64
N LEU A 45 -4.05 5.34 12.83
CA LEU A 45 -4.98 5.55 13.96
C LEU A 45 -6.04 6.62 13.70
N SER A 46 -5.81 7.51 12.73
CA SER A 46 -6.83 8.47 12.30
C SER A 46 -8.14 7.80 11.89
N THR A 47 -8.08 6.55 11.41
CA THR A 47 -9.23 5.72 11.02
C THR A 47 -10.13 5.35 12.20
N VAL A 48 -9.56 5.17 13.40
CA VAL A 48 -10.27 4.73 14.61
C VAL A 48 -10.36 5.82 15.68
N THR A 49 -10.04 7.08 15.32
CA THR A 49 -10.01 8.22 16.25
C THR A 49 -11.27 8.33 17.12
N SER A 50 -12.45 8.19 16.52
CA SER A 50 -13.72 8.33 17.25
C SER A 50 -13.95 7.24 18.30
N MET A 51 -13.34 6.07 18.12
CA MET A 51 -13.39 4.96 19.07
C MET A 51 -12.35 5.17 20.18
N MET A 52 -11.15 5.58 19.80
CA MET A 52 -10.06 5.90 20.74
C MET A 52 -10.41 7.06 21.69
N LEU A 53 -11.19 8.05 21.24
CA LEU A 53 -11.67 9.13 22.08
C LEU A 53 -12.65 8.67 23.17
N LYS A 54 -13.32 7.53 22.97
CA LYS A 54 -14.24 6.94 23.95
C LYS A 54 -13.52 5.97 24.88
N ASP A 55 -12.66 5.14 24.30
CA ASP A 55 -11.86 4.14 24.99
C ASP A 55 -10.58 3.87 24.20
N PHE A 56 -9.49 4.49 24.64
CA PHE A 56 -8.20 4.41 23.96
C PHE A 56 -7.61 3.01 24.04
N GLU A 57 -7.49 2.46 25.25
CA GLU A 57 -6.85 1.17 25.49
C GLU A 57 -7.68 0.02 24.93
N GLY A 58 -9.01 0.03 25.12
CA GLY A 58 -9.89 -0.99 24.58
C GLY A 58 -9.91 -0.99 23.05
N THR A 59 -9.79 0.19 22.43
CA THR A 59 -9.68 0.27 20.96
C THR A 59 -8.37 -0.35 20.47
N LEU A 60 -7.23 -0.06 21.11
CA LEU A 60 -5.94 -0.65 20.74
C LEU A 60 -5.90 -2.17 20.99
N ALA A 61 -6.45 -2.64 22.10
CA ALA A 61 -6.60 -4.06 22.38
C ALA A 61 -7.39 -4.75 21.27
N ARG A 62 -8.50 -4.14 20.84
CA ARG A 62 -9.32 -4.68 19.75
C ARG A 62 -8.59 -4.68 18.40
N VAL A 63 -7.80 -3.65 18.12
CA VAL A 63 -6.97 -3.57 16.90
C VAL A 63 -5.94 -4.71 16.89
N ALA A 64 -5.31 -5.00 18.03
CA ALA A 64 -4.39 -6.12 18.17
C ALA A 64 -5.10 -7.48 18.02
N GLU A 65 -6.30 -7.65 18.60
CA GLU A 65 -7.12 -8.87 18.44
C GLU A 65 -7.50 -9.15 16.97
N ILE A 66 -7.65 -8.10 16.15
CA ILE A 66 -7.91 -8.23 14.71
C ILE A 66 -6.67 -8.73 13.94
N GLY A 67 -5.47 -8.57 14.51
CA GLY A 67 -4.21 -9.00 13.90
C GLY A 67 -3.39 -7.88 13.27
N TYR A 68 -3.60 -6.62 13.69
CA TYR A 68 -2.70 -5.53 13.33
C TYR A 68 -1.55 -5.45 14.34
N ASP A 69 -0.32 -5.65 13.85
CA ASP A 69 0.88 -5.65 14.69
C ASP A 69 1.53 -4.26 14.80
N GLN A 70 1.11 -3.31 13.95
CA GLN A 70 1.67 -1.96 13.89
C GLN A 70 0.56 -0.92 13.79
N VAL A 71 0.80 0.23 14.42
CA VAL A 71 -0.09 1.39 14.35
C VAL A 71 0.73 2.65 14.11
N GLU A 72 0.17 3.57 13.33
CA GLU A 72 0.80 4.86 13.05
C GLU A 72 0.02 5.98 13.72
N PHE A 73 0.75 6.94 14.30
CA PHE A 73 0.19 8.19 14.80
C PHE A 73 0.38 9.28 13.75
N SER A 74 -0.70 9.96 13.38
CA SER A 74 -0.59 11.18 12.60
C SER A 74 0.04 12.29 13.45
N ALA A 75 1.10 12.93 12.93
CA ALA A 75 1.77 14.06 13.60
C ALA A 75 0.84 15.28 13.81
N MET A 76 -0.27 15.36 13.07
CA MET A 76 -1.33 16.36 13.22
C MET A 76 -2.56 15.78 13.95
N GLY A 77 -2.32 14.80 14.84
CA GLY A 77 -3.35 13.99 15.48
C GLY A 77 -4.09 14.70 16.60
N PHE A 78 -5.42 14.68 16.51
CA PHE A 78 -6.40 15.18 17.49
C PHE A 78 -6.27 14.57 18.90
N LEU A 79 -5.47 13.52 19.08
CA LEU A 79 -5.32 12.77 20.33
C LEU A 79 -4.29 13.36 21.31
N GLY A 80 -3.62 14.48 20.96
CA GLY A 80 -2.56 15.09 21.75
C GLY A 80 -2.87 16.47 22.35
N ARG A 81 -4.15 16.82 22.56
CA ARG A 81 -4.54 18.06 23.24
C ARG A 81 -5.34 17.78 24.50
#